data_AF-A0A967BH84-F1
#
_entry.id   AF-A0A967BH84-F1
#
_cell.length_a   1.000
_cell.length_b   1.000
_cell.length_c   1.000
_cell.angle_alpha   90.00
_cell.angle_beta   90.00
_cell.angle_gamma   90.00
#
_symmetry.space_group_name_H-M   'P 1'
#
loop_
_entity.id
_entity.type
_entity.pdbx_description
1 polymer ?
#
loop_
_entity_poly.entity_id
_entity_poly.type
_entity_poly.pdbx_seq_one_letter_code
_entity_poly.pdbx_strand_id
1 'polypeptide(L)'
;GLILAALWLAGRILKEDTPLPWRLGYALTPLAGLSIFLGLSSLTLSMLKAEHIELVDIPELRAGLLILAYVWSASLLWRLLIQHKVARWRQLAAFTVITGSASLVGLSWVMMFYIW
;
A
#
# COMPACT_ATOMS: atom_id res chain seq x y z
N GLY A 1 3.73 13.02 3.12
CA GLY A 1 5.12 13.43 2.79
C GLY A 1 5.77 12.47 1.81
N LEU A 2 6.17 11.27 2.25
CA LEU A 2 6.95 10.31 1.46
C LEU A 2 6.26 9.82 0.18
N ILE A 3 4.97 9.48 0.23
CA ILE A 3 4.21 9.02 -0.96
C ILE A 3 4.13 10.13 -2.03
N LEU A 4 3.95 11.39 -1.62
CA LEU A 4 3.93 12.53 -2.55
C LEU A 4 5.31 12.77 -3.16
N ALA A 5 6.38 12.65 -2.37
CA ALA A 5 7.75 12.74 -2.86
C ALA A 5 8.07 11.58 -3.85
N ALA A 6 7.58 10.38 -3.56
CA ALA A 6 7.70 9.22 -4.45
C ALA A 6 6.95 9.41 -5.77
N LEU A 7 5.74 9.96 -5.74
CA LEU A 7 4.98 10.32 -6.94
C LEU A 7 5.66 11.41 -7.75
N TRP A 8 6.23 12.42 -7.10
CA TRP A 8 7.00 13.47 -7.75
C TRP A 8 8.28 12.93 -8.43
N LEU A 9 9.02 12.06 -7.74
CA LEU A 9 10.17 11.35 -8.31
C LEU A 9 9.76 10.48 -9.50
N ALA A 10 8.65 9.75 -9.39
CA ALA A 10 8.12 8.95 -10.48
C ALA A 10 7.75 9.81 -11.71
N GLY A 11 7.12 10.97 -11.52
CA GLY A 11 6.83 11.92 -12.59
C GLY A 11 8.10 12.40 -13.31
N ARG A 12 9.16 12.70 -12.55
CA ARG A 12 10.48 13.03 -13.12
C ARG A 12 11.09 11.88 -13.92
N ILE A 13 10.99 10.65 -13.42
CA ILE A 13 11.53 9.45 -14.08
C ILE A 13 10.77 9.18 -15.40
N LEU A 14 9.45 9.39 -15.41
CA LEU A 14 8.60 9.21 -16.59
C LEU A 14 8.70 10.33 -17.62
N LYS A 15 9.35 11.46 -17.31
CA LYS A 15 9.38 12.67 -18.17
C LYS A 15 7.97 13.17 -18.53
N GLU A 16 7.04 13.06 -17.59
CA GLU A 16 5.70 13.59 -17.79
C GLU A 16 5.71 15.11 -17.56
N ASP A 17 5.00 15.86 -18.41
CA ASP A 17 4.86 17.33 -18.26
C ASP A 17 4.17 17.70 -16.93
N THR A 18 3.42 16.76 -16.36
CA THR A 18 2.78 16.93 -15.05
C THR A 18 3.70 16.44 -13.94
N PRO A 19 4.14 17.31 -13.01
CA PRO A 19 5.09 16.93 -11.96
C PRO A 19 4.52 15.94 -10.93
N LEU A 20 3.19 15.84 -10.82
CA LEU A 20 2.51 14.84 -10.00
C LEU A 20 1.55 13.99 -10.84
N PRO A 21 1.91 12.72 -11.14
CA PRO A 21 1.05 11.81 -11.88
C PRO A 21 -0.05 11.24 -10.97
N TRP A 22 -1.12 12.03 -10.74
CA TRP A 22 -2.25 11.68 -9.86
C TRP A 22 -2.87 10.30 -10.16
N ARG A 23 -2.86 9.90 -11.44
CA ARG A 23 -3.32 8.59 -11.89
C ARG A 23 -2.58 7.45 -11.17
N LEU A 24 -1.26 7.57 -10.98
CA LEU A 24 -0.47 6.57 -10.24
C LEU A 24 -0.85 6.53 -8.75
N GLY A 25 -1.26 7.67 -8.19
CA GLY A 25 -1.80 7.74 -6.82
C GLY A 25 -3.06 6.91 -6.62
N TYR A 26 -3.97 6.88 -7.61
CA TYR A 26 -5.19 6.08 -7.52
C TYR A 26 -4.94 4.57 -7.42
N ALA A 27 -3.80 4.07 -7.89
CA ALA A 27 -3.43 2.65 -7.73
C ALA A 27 -3.22 2.26 -6.26
N LEU A 28 -2.96 3.24 -5.37
CA LEU A 28 -2.77 3.03 -3.92
C LEU A 28 -4.08 3.06 -3.13
N THR A 29 -5.21 3.36 -3.77
CA THR A 29 -6.54 3.42 -3.11
C THR A 29 -6.91 2.10 -2.41
N PRO A 30 -6.71 0.90 -3.01
CA PRO A 30 -7.02 -0.36 -2.34
C PRO A 30 -6.21 -0.57 -1.07
N LEU A 31 -4.92 -0.24 -1.11
CA LEU A 31 -4.04 -0.26 0.06
C LEU A 31 -4.57 0.63 1.19
N ALA A 32 -4.93 1.88 0.86
CA ALA A 32 -5.47 2.82 1.83
C ALA A 32 -6.79 2.29 2.45
N GLY A 33 -7.74 1.85 1.61
CA GLY A 33 -9.04 1.35 2.06
C GLY A 33 -8.92 0.13 2.98
N LEU A 34 -8.14 -0.87 2.57
CA LEU A 34 -7.96 -2.10 3.34
C LEU A 34 -7.19 -1.84 4.65
N SER A 35 -6.24 -0.90 4.67
CA SER A 35 -5.53 -0.53 5.90
C SER A 35 -6.46 0.10 6.95
N ILE A 36 -7.41 0.93 6.53
CA ILE A 36 -8.41 1.52 7.43
C ILE A 36 -9.35 0.43 7.97
N PHE A 37 -9.82 -0.47 7.10
CA PHE A 37 -10.66 -1.59 7.50
C PHE A 37 -9.98 -2.47 8.54
N LEU A 38 -8.69 -2.76 8.36
CA LEU A 38 -7.88 -3.53 9.31
C LEU A 38 -7.72 -2.81 10.66
N GLY A 39 -7.56 -1.49 10.66
CA GLY A 39 -7.47 -0.69 11.89
C GLY A 39 -8.77 -0.59 12.65
N LEU A 40 -9.89 -0.42 11.96
CA LEU A 40 -11.20 -0.46 12.60
C LEU A 40 -11.48 -1.85 13.17
N SER A 41 -11.17 -2.90 12.41
CA SER A 41 -11.31 -4.28 12.87
C SER A 41 -10.45 -4.56 14.10
N SER A 42 -9.20 -4.07 14.15
CA SER A 42 -8.34 -4.27 15.32
C SER A 42 -8.90 -3.58 16.57
N LEU A 43 -9.44 -2.38 16.45
CA LEU A 43 -10.08 -1.67 17.56
C LEU A 43 -11.30 -2.42 18.10
N THR A 44 -12.20 -2.87 17.21
CA THR A 44 -13.39 -3.63 17.61
C THR A 44 -13.01 -4.93 18.31
N LEU A 45 -12.00 -5.63 17.81
CA LEU A 45 -11.55 -6.89 18.39
C LEU A 45 -10.82 -6.73 19.72
N SER A 46 -10.11 -5.62 19.91
CA SER A 46 -9.53 -5.27 21.21
C SER A 46 -10.62 -5.01 22.26
N MET A 47 -11.75 -4.41 21.87
CA MET A 47 -12.92 -4.27 22.77
C MET A 47 -13.52 -5.64 23.12
N LEU A 48 -13.67 -6.53 22.13
CA LEU A 48 -14.23 -7.87 22.36
C LEU A 48 -13.33 -8.75 23.24
N LYS A 49 -12.01 -8.62 23.09
CA LYS A 49 -11.03 -9.29 23.97
C LYS A 49 -11.16 -8.83 25.42
N ALA A 50 -11.52 -7.57 25.67
CA ALA A 50 -11.75 -7.07 27.03
C ALA A 50 -12.94 -7.79 27.71
N GLU A 51 -13.91 -8.27 26.94
CA GLU A 51 -15.07 -9.03 27.42
C GLU A 51 -14.84 -10.55 27.51
N HIS A 52 -13.58 -11.03 27.44
CA HIS A 52 -13.20 -12.45 27.53
C HIS A 52 -13.74 -13.36 26.41
N ILE A 53 -14.12 -12.79 25.26
CA ILE A 53 -14.47 -13.57 24.06
C ILE A 53 -13.19 -13.80 23.25
N GLU A 54 -12.59 -14.99 23.37
CA GLU A 54 -11.39 -15.35 22.61
C GLU A 54 -11.75 -15.78 21.17
N LEU A 55 -11.31 -14.98 20.19
CA LEU A 55 -11.35 -15.33 18.78
C LEU A 55 -9.98 -15.86 18.34
N VAL A 56 -9.94 -17.12 17.90
CA VAL A 56 -8.70 -17.91 17.75
C VAL A 56 -7.92 -17.66 16.44
N ASP A 57 -8.47 -17.06 15.38
CA ASP A 57 -7.81 -17.04 14.04
C ASP A 57 -7.76 -15.69 13.32
N ILE A 58 -7.58 -14.58 14.04
CA ILE A 58 -7.59 -13.24 13.41
C ILE A 58 -6.24 -12.78 12.80
N PRO A 59 -5.06 -13.09 13.35
CA PRO A 59 -3.79 -12.57 12.84
C PRO A 59 -3.51 -12.96 11.38
N GLU A 60 -3.79 -14.21 11.01
CA GLU A 60 -3.55 -14.72 9.66
C GLU A 60 -4.44 -14.04 8.62
N LEU A 61 -5.71 -13.81 8.97
CA LEU A 61 -6.69 -13.16 8.11
C LEU A 61 -6.33 -11.69 7.87
N ARG A 62 -5.80 -11.01 8.90
CA ARG A 62 -5.26 -9.63 8.79
C ARG A 62 -4.03 -9.57 7.89
N ALA A 63 -3.10 -10.53 8.04
CA ALA A 63 -1.92 -10.63 7.19
C ALA A 63 -2.31 -10.91 5.73
N GLY A 64 -3.25 -11.82 5.50
CA GLY A 64 -3.80 -12.11 4.17
C GLY A 64 -4.43 -10.89 3.50
N LEU A 65 -5.23 -10.11 4.24
CA LEU A 65 -5.82 -8.86 3.77
C LEU A 65 -4.76 -7.80 3.42
N LEU A 66 -3.71 -7.65 4.24
CA LEU A 66 -2.60 -6.74 3.94
C LEU A 66 -1.86 -7.16 2.67
N ILE A 67 -1.51 -8.45 2.55
CA ILE A 67 -0.82 -8.98 1.37
C ILE A 67 -1.69 -8.77 0.12
N LEU A 68 -2.98 -9.06 0.21
CA LEU A 68 -3.93 -8.83 -0.88
C LEU A 68 -3.97 -7.35 -1.28
N ALA A 69 -4.00 -6.44 -0.31
CA ALA A 69 -3.98 -5.00 -0.56
C ALA A 69 -2.71 -4.56 -1.31
N TYR A 70 -1.54 -5.05 -0.88
CA TYR A 70 -0.26 -4.79 -1.53
C TYR A 70 -0.20 -5.33 -2.95
N VAL A 71 -0.56 -6.60 -3.13
CA VAL A 71 -0.53 -7.29 -4.43
C VAL A 71 -1.49 -6.59 -5.40
N TRP A 72 -2.68 -6.21 -4.95
CA TRP A 72 -3.65 -5.51 -5.78
C TRP A 72 -3.13 -4.12 -6.18
N SER A 73 -2.67 -3.32 -5.23
CA SER A 73 -2.13 -1.99 -5.53
C SER A 73 -0.89 -2.04 -6.43
N ALA A 74 0.02 -2.99 -6.21
CA ALA A 74 1.17 -3.22 -7.08
C ALA A 74 0.76 -3.62 -8.49
N SER A 75 -0.22 -4.53 -8.63
CA SER A 75 -0.76 -4.95 -9.93
C SER A 75 -1.39 -3.78 -10.70
N LEU A 76 -2.18 -2.93 -10.03
CA LEU A 76 -2.75 -1.72 -10.64
C LEU A 76 -1.68 -0.72 -11.05
N LEU A 77 -0.69 -0.47 -10.19
CA LEU A 77 0.41 0.44 -10.47
C LEU A 77 1.20 -0.02 -11.70
N TRP A 78 1.51 -1.31 -11.78
CA TRP A 78 2.21 -1.91 -12.92
C TRP A 78 1.40 -1.79 -14.22
N ARG A 79 0.08 -2.07 -14.16
CA ARG A 79 -0.83 -1.88 -15.31
C ARG A 79 -0.87 -0.43 -15.79
N LEU A 80 -0.80 0.55 -14.89
CA LEU A 80 -0.77 1.96 -15.24
C LEU A 80 0.56 2.40 -15.86
N LEU A 81 1.67 1.84 -15.35
CA LEU A 81 3.01 2.13 -15.86
C LEU A 81 3.23 1.56 -17.27
N ILE A 82 2.74 0.34 -17.55
CA ILE A 82 2.83 -0.28 -18.89
C ILE A 82 2.09 0.55 -19.96
N GLN A 83 1.04 1.28 -19.58
CA GLN A 83 0.31 2.16 -20.51
C GLN A 83 1.14 3.39 -20.95
N HIS A 84 2.21 3.74 -20.24
CA HIS A 84 3.09 4.84 -20.63
C HIS A 84 4.12 4.37 -21.65
N LYS A 85 4.26 5.11 -22.76
CA LYS A 85 5.26 4.87 -23.81
C LYS A 85 6.66 5.34 -23.38
N VAL A 86 7.19 4.78 -22.30
CA VAL A 86 8.53 5.07 -21.76
C VAL A 86 9.40 3.81 -21.71
N ALA A 87 10.71 3.97 -21.58
CA ALA A 87 11.64 2.85 -21.46
C ALA A 87 11.31 1.96 -20.24
N ARG A 88 11.40 0.63 -20.41
CA ARG A 88 11.07 -0.36 -19.36
C ARG A 88 11.83 -0.14 -18.05
N TRP A 89 13.09 0.31 -18.11
CA TRP A 89 13.88 0.64 -16.91
C TRP A 89 13.29 1.81 -16.11
N ARG A 90 12.71 2.81 -16.78
CA ARG A 90 12.05 3.95 -16.13
C ARG A 90 10.74 3.51 -15.45
N GLN A 91 9.99 2.61 -16.09
CA GLN A 91 8.79 2.02 -15.50
C GLN A 91 9.14 1.24 -14.23
N LEU A 92 10.20 0.41 -14.28
CA LEU A 92 10.70 -0.32 -13.11
C LEU A 92 11.15 0.61 -12.00
N ALA A 93 11.93 1.66 -12.31
CA ALA A 93 12.39 2.61 -11.31
C ALA A 93 11.22 3.34 -10.62
N ALA A 94 10.23 3.83 -11.38
CA ALA A 94 9.03 4.45 -10.83
C ALA A 94 8.21 3.47 -9.97
N PHE A 95 8.08 2.22 -10.42
CA PHE A 95 7.42 1.17 -9.66
C PHE A 95 8.12 0.93 -8.32
N THR A 96 9.45 0.76 -8.32
CA THR A 96 10.22 0.50 -7.09
C THR A 96 10.16 1.66 -6.11
N VAL A 97 10.16 2.91 -6.59
CA VAL A 97 10.08 4.10 -5.73
C VAL A 97 8.72 4.21 -5.05
N ILE A 98 7.63 4.02 -5.81
CA ILE A 98 6.26 4.10 -5.27
C ILE A 98 5.98 2.92 -4.34
N THR A 99 6.23 1.69 -4.79
CA THR A 99 6.01 0.47 -3.97
C THR A 99 6.91 0.46 -2.74
N GLY A 100 8.16 0.92 -2.85
CA GLY A 100 9.07 1.06 -1.72
C GLY A 100 8.55 2.04 -0.67
N SER A 101 8.01 3.18 -1.10
CA SER A 101 7.39 4.14 -0.17
C SER A 101 6.12 3.59 0.52
N ALA A 102 5.32 2.81 -0.21
CA ALA A 102 4.14 2.14 0.37
C ALA A 102 4.56 1.09 1.40
N SER A 103 5.60 0.30 1.11
CA SER A 103 6.10 -0.79 1.96
C SER A 103 6.43 -0.36 3.40
N LEU A 104 6.89 0.88 3.60
CA LEU A 104 7.10 1.45 4.93
C LEU A 104 5.81 1.46 5.78
N VAL A 105 4.67 1.76 5.17
CA VAL A 105 3.36 1.73 5.85
C VAL A 105 3.02 0.29 6.27
N GLY A 106 3.31 -0.68 5.40
CA GLY A 106 3.10 -2.10 5.69
C GLY A 106 3.99 -2.61 6.82
N LEU A 107 5.25 -2.17 6.86
CA LEU A 107 6.18 -2.49 7.95
C LEU A 107 5.69 -1.97 9.29
N SER A 108 5.11 -0.76 9.33
CA SER A 108 4.48 -0.24 10.55
C SER A 108 3.33 -1.14 11.04
N TRP A 109 2.52 -1.67 10.13
CA TRP A 109 1.46 -2.63 10.47
C TRP A 109 1.99 -3.97 10.98
N VAL A 110 3.02 -4.52 10.33
CA VAL A 110 3.65 -5.77 10.78
C VAL A 110 4.22 -5.61 12.19
N MET A 111 4.88 -4.48 12.46
CA MET A 111 5.39 -4.17 13.80
C MET A 111 4.26 -4.10 14.83
N MET A 112 3.14 -3.47 14.49
CA MET A 112 1.97 -3.36 15.37
C MET A 112 1.27 -4.70 15.64
N PHE A 113 1.33 -5.68 14.72
CA PHE A 113 0.63 -6.96 14.89
C PHE A 113 1.49 -8.08 15.48
N TYR A 114 2.81 -8.05 15.29
CA TYR A 114 3.71 -9.13 15.69
C TYR A 114 4.68 -8.77 16.82
N ILE A 115 4.98 -7.48 17.02
CA ILE A 115 5.96 -7.05 18.04
C ILE A 115 5.25 -6.47 19.27
N TRP A 116 4.09 -5.84 19.09
CA TRP A 116 3.23 -5.28 20.13
C TRP A 116 2.00 -6.16 20.34
#